data_AF-A0A3M1GNB4-F1
#
_entry.id   AF-A0A3M1GNB4-F1
#
_cell.length_a   1.000
_cell.length_b   1.000
_cell.length_c   1.000
_cell.angle_alpha   90.00
_cell.angle_beta   90.00
_cell.angle_gamma   90.00
#
_symmetry.space_group_name_H-M   'P 1'
#
loop_
_entity.id
_entity.type
_entity.pdbx_description
1 polymer ?
#
loop_
_entity_poly.entity_id
_entity_poly.type
_entity_poly.pdbx_seq_one_letter_code
_entity_poly.pdbx_strand_id
1 'polypeptide(L)' 'RVYTQSHFDYVIAGMAELAERKASLRGMRFTYTPPFLRHFTARFAPV' A
#
# COMPACT_ATOMS: atom_id res chain seq x y z
N ARG A 1 18.35 -16.00 8.54
CA ARG A 1 18.50 -14.54 8.75
C ARG A 1 18.38 -13.87 7.39
N VAL A 2 17.15 -13.76 6.87
CA VAL A 2 16.87 -13.19 5.53
C VAL A 2 16.56 -11.70 5.65
N TYR A 3 15.92 -11.29 6.75
CA TYR A 3 15.72 -9.89 7.09
C TYR A 3 16.85 -9.37 7.96
N THR A 4 17.45 -8.27 7.53
CA THR A 4 18.53 -7.55 8.21
C THR A 4 17.99 -6.24 8.78
N GLN A 5 18.78 -5.61 9.65
CA GLN A 5 18.48 -4.26 10.13
C GLN A 5 18.25 -3.28 8.98
N SER A 6 19.07 -3.36 7.93
CA SER A 6 18.92 -2.49 6.75
C SER A 6 17.59 -2.65 6.02
N HIS A 7 16.96 -3.84 6.02
CA HIS A 7 15.62 -4.00 5.46
C HIS A 7 14.58 -3.24 6.28
N PHE A 8 14.70 -3.26 7.61
CA PHE A 8 13.79 -2.53 8.48
C PHE A 8 14.03 -1.02 8.40
N ASP A 9 15.28 -0.57 8.35
CA ASP A 9 15.62 0.86 8.21
C ASP A 9 15.02 1.44 6.92
N TYR A 10 15.08 0.69 5.81
CA TYR A 10 14.48 1.10 4.54
C TYR A 10 12.95 1.20 4.61
N VAL A 11 12.28 0.21 5.24
CA VAL A 11 10.82 0.24 5.42
C VAL A 11 10.40 1.42 6.30
N ILE A 12 11.12 1.67 7.40
CA ILE A 12 10.85 2.80 8.30
C ILE A 12 10.97 4.13 7.55
N ALA A 13 12.04 4.32 6.77
CA ALA A 13 12.25 5.52 5.99
C ALA A 13 11.10 5.79 5.00
N GLY A 14 10.67 4.76 4.26
CA GLY A 14 9.54 4.89 3.32
C GLY A 14 8.21 5.19 4.01
N MET A 15 7.95 4.57 5.16
CA MET A 15 6.74 4.84 5.94
C MET A 15 6.72 6.24 6.55
N ALA A 16 7.87 6.77 6.98
CA ALA A 16 8.00 8.15 7.45
C ALA A 16 7.68 9.16 6.33
N GLU A 17 8.23 8.96 5.13
CA GLU A 17 7.94 9.81 3.97
C GLU A 17 6.45 9.77 3.57
N LEU A 18 5.80 8.61 3.68
CA LEU A 18 4.36 8.48 3.46
C LEU A 18 3.55 9.25 4.51
N ALA A 19 3.97 9.19 5.78
CA ALA A 19 3.28 9.84 6.89
C ALA A 19 3.25 11.37 6.75
N GLU A 20 4.34 11.99 6.28
CA GLU A 20 4.43 13.44 6.04
C GLU A 20 3.40 13.93 5.02
N ARG A 21 3.09 13.14 4.00
CA ARG A 21 2.13 13.49 2.93
C ARG A 21 0.79 12.77 3.03
N LYS A 22 0.46 12.17 4.17
CA LYS A 22 -0.79 11.40 4.35
C LYS A 22 -2.06 12.16 3.95
N ALA A 23 -2.06 13.49 4.14
CA ALA A 23 -3.19 14.35 3.82
C ALA A 23 -3.44 14.51 2.31
N SER A 24 -2.42 14.28 1.47
CA SER A 24 -2.57 14.34 0.01
C SER A 24 -2.99 13.01 -0.61
N LEU A 25 -2.99 11.92 0.16
CA LEU A 25 -3.35 10.59 -0.34
C LEU A 25 -4.85 10.50 -0.60
N ARG A 26 -5.21 9.92 -1.74
CA ARG A 26 -6.60 9.74 -2.17
C ARG A 26 -7.00 8.28 -2.04
N GLY A 27 -8.29 8.05 -1.78
CA GLY A 27 -8.86 6.71 -1.78
C GLY A 27 -8.82 6.07 -3.17
N MET A 28 -9.06 4.77 -3.21
CA MET A 28 -9.19 3.98 -4.43
C MET A 28 -10.62 3.44 -4.53
N ARG A 29 -11.16 3.37 -5.74
CA ARG A 29 -12.44 2.74 -6.05
C ARG A 29 -12.24 1.43 -6.81
N PHE A 30 -13.14 0.47 -6.63
CA PHE A 30 -13.14 -0.75 -7.42
C PHE A 30 -13.52 -0.46 -8.88
N THR A 31 -12.78 -1.04 -9.82
CA THR A 31 -13.18 -1.13 -11.23
C THR A 31 -13.69 -2.53 -11.57
N TYR A 32 -13.24 -3.55 -10.82
CA TYR A 32 -13.70 -4.92 -10.92
C TYR A 32 -13.53 -5.62 -9.57
N THR A 33 -14.56 -6.36 -9.13
CA THR A 33 -14.58 -7.09 -7.86
C THR A 33 -14.98 -8.55 -8.10
N PRO A 34 -14.06 -9.52 -7.94
CA PRO A 34 -14.40 -10.93 -7.96
C PRO A 34 -15.33 -11.31 -6.79
N PRO A 35 -16.17 -12.35 -6.95
CA PRO A 35 -17.12 -12.77 -5.92
C PRO A 35 -16.45 -13.35 -4.66
N PHE A 36 -15.25 -13.94 -4.81
CA PHE A 36 -14.50 -14.53 -3.71
C PHE A 36 -13.07 -13.98 -3.66
N LEU A 37 -12.52 -13.89 -2.44
CA LEU A 37 -11.13 -13.50 -2.18
C LEU A 37 -10.68 -12.23 -2.94
N ARG A 38 -11.55 -11.21 -2.98
CA ARG A 38 -11.36 -9.99 -3.77
C ARG A 38 -10.02 -9.28 -3.56
N HIS A 39 -9.35 -9.43 -2.42
CA HIS A 39 -8.07 -8.79 -2.15
C HIS A 39 -6.91 -9.32 -3.02
N PHE A 40 -7.05 -10.50 -3.64
CA PHE A 40 -6.01 -11.05 -4.51
C PHE A 40 -6.10 -10.54 -5.96
N THR A 41 -7.31 -10.35 -6.49
CA THR A 41 -7.51 -10.13 -7.94
C THR A 41 -8.46 -8.99 -8.30
N ALA A 42 -8.96 -8.23 -7.31
CA ALA A 42 -9.70 -7.00 -7.60
C ALA A 42 -8.82 -5.98 -8.32
N ARG A 43 -9.48 -5.14 -9.12
CA ARG A 43 -8.84 -4.02 -9.83
C ARG A 43 -9.36 -2.71 -9.28
N PHE A 44 -8.48 -1.71 -9.21
CA PHE A 44 -8.76 -0.42 -8.59
C PHE A 44 -8.39 0.74 -9.52
N ALA A 45 -9.03 1.88 -9.30
CA ALA A 45 -8.66 3.17 -9.89
C ALA A 45 -8.69 4.26 -8.80
N PRO A 46 -7.96 5.38 -8.99
CA PRO A 46 -8.10 6.56 -8.12
C PRO A 46 -9.54 7.08 -8.05
N VAL A 47 -9.89 7.69 -6.91
CA VAL A 47 -11.14 8.44 -6.69
C VAL A 47 -11.06 9.86 -7.23
#